data_AF-R6TV69-F1
#
_entry.id   AF-R6TV69-F1
#
_cell.length_a   1.000
_cell.length_b   1.000
_cell.length_c   1.000
_cell.angle_alpha   90.00
_cell.angle_beta   90.00
_cell.angle_gamma   90.00
#
_symmetry.space_group_name_H-M   'P 1'
#
loop_
_entity.id
_entity.type
_entity.pdbx_description
1 polymer ?
#
loop_
_entity_poly.entity_id
_entity_poly.type
_entity_poly.pdbx_seq_one_letter_code
_entity_poly.pdbx_strand_id
1 'polypeptide(L)' 'MLLESIKKFGLDENDYSWYVDLRRYGGAKHAGFGLGFERLIMYVTGIGNIRDVESFPRTTGSADF' A
#
# COMPACT_ATOMS: atom_id res chain seq x y z
N MET A 1 -18.72 9.23 -4.27
CA MET A 1 -18.05 8.07 -4.90
C MET A 1 -16.74 8.56 -5.53
N LEU A 2 -15.58 7.96 -5.19
CA LEU A 2 -14.18 8.37 -5.48
C LEU A 2 -13.83 9.88 -5.45
N LEU A 3 -14.26 10.69 -6.42
CA LEU A 3 -13.98 12.13 -6.49
C LEU A 3 -14.44 12.88 -5.23
N GLU A 4 -15.63 12.55 -4.73
CA GLU A 4 -16.11 13.10 -3.45
C GLU A 4 -15.19 12.72 -2.27
N SER A 5 -14.60 11.52 -2.29
CA SER A 5 -13.67 11.08 -1.26
C SER A 5 -12.34 11.81 -1.37
N ILE A 6 -11.81 11.97 -2.59
CA ILE A 6 -10.59 12.76 -2.87
C ILE A 6 -10.77 14.18 -2.33
N LYS A 7 -11.88 14.84 -2.68
CA LYS A 7 -12.23 16.17 -2.18
C LYS A 7 -12.40 16.21 -0.67
N LYS A 8 -13.06 15.21 -0.07
CA LYS A 8 -13.26 15.11 1.39
C LYS A 8 -11.94 15.04 2.16
N PHE A 9 -10.93 14.37 1.62
CA PHE A 9 -9.60 14.26 2.23
C PHE A 9 -8.64 15.38 1.82
N GLY A 10 -9.09 16.38 1.06
CA GLY A 10 -8.27 17.52 0.65
C GLY A 10 -7.13 17.15 -0.30
N LEU A 11 -7.29 16.07 -1.06
CA LEU A 11 -6.30 15.60 -2.03
C LEU A 11 -6.48 16.36 -3.36
N ASP A 12 -5.37 16.65 -4.06
CA ASP A 12 -5.42 17.27 -5.39
C ASP A 12 -5.92 16.26 -6.43
N GLU A 13 -7.00 16.59 -7.13
CA GLU A 13 -7.59 15.72 -8.15
C GLU A 13 -6.63 15.46 -9.33
N ASN A 14 -5.70 16.38 -9.62
CA ASN A 14 -4.76 16.23 -10.73
C ASN A 14 -3.81 15.04 -10.55
N ASP A 15 -3.37 14.77 -9.31
CA ASP A 15 -2.51 13.63 -8.96
C ASP A 15 -3.18 12.28 -9.22
N TYR A 16 -4.51 12.25 -9.18
CA TYR A 16 -5.33 11.03 -9.34
C TYR A 16 -6.06 10.98 -10.69
N SER A 17 -5.85 11.95 -11.58
CA SER A 17 -6.54 12.05 -12.88
C SER A 17 -6.47 10.74 -13.68
N TRP A 18 -5.28 10.16 -13.79
CA TRP A 18 -5.05 8.86 -14.45
C TRP A 18 -5.83 7.71 -13.79
N TYR A 19 -5.99 7.72 -12.47
CA TYR A 19 -6.64 6.66 -11.69
C TYR A 19 -8.17 6.77 -11.74
N VAL A 20 -8.69 7.99 -11.83
CA VAL A 20 -10.10 8.28 -12.06
C VAL A 20 -10.49 7.83 -13.48
N ASP A 21 -9.61 8.07 -14.46
CA ASP A 21 -9.84 7.71 -15.86
C ASP A 21 -9.98 6.20 -16.11
N LEU A 22 -9.41 5.35 -15.26
CA LEU A 22 -9.63 3.90 -15.29
C LEU A 22 -11.11 3.51 -15.18
N ARG A 23 -11.95 4.38 -14.61
CA ARG A 23 -13.38 4.14 -14.42
C ARG A 23 -14.25 4.84 -15.49
N ARG A 24 -13.65 5.60 -16.41
CA ARG A 24 -14.35 6.44 -17.40
C ARG A 24 -15.20 5.64 -18.40
N TYR A 25 -14.70 4.49 -18.85
CA TYR A 25 -15.36 3.65 -19.87
C TYR A 25 -16.03 2.40 -19.29
N GLY A 26 -16.44 2.47 -18.02
CA GLY A 26 -17.01 1.36 -17.27
C GLY A 26 -15.96 0.66 -16.41
N GLY A 27 -16.27 0.52 -15.12
CA GLY A 27 -15.47 -0.24 -14.16
C GLY A 27 -16.25 -1.43 -13.62
N ALA A 28 -15.58 -2.56 -13.44
CA ALA A 28 -16.16 -3.70 -12.74
C ALA A 28 -16.25 -3.41 -11.23
N LYS A 29 -17.26 -3.97 -10.55
CA LYS A 29 -17.26 -4.00 -9.08
C LYS A 29 -16.13 -4.92 -8.63
N HIS A 30 -15.13 -4.36 -7.97
CA HIS A 30 -13.91 -5.07 -7.57
C HIS A 30 -13.63 -4.88 -6.08
N ALA A 31 -12.96 -5.86 -5.47
CA ALA A 31 -12.45 -5.81 -4.10
C ALA A 31 -11.05 -6.45 -4.07
N GLY A 32 -10.27 -6.11 -3.05
CA GLY A 32 -8.93 -6.64 -2.85
C GLY A 32 -8.43 -6.40 -1.44
N PHE A 33 -7.32 -7.05 -1.09
CA PHE A 33 -6.64 -6.88 0.19
C PHE A 33 -5.12 -6.85 -0.03
N GLY A 34 -4.39 -6.31 0.94
CA GLY A 34 -2.93 -6.34 0.98
C GLY A 34 -2.45 -7.19 2.15
N LEU A 35 -1.37 -7.94 1.92
CA LEU A 35 -0.70 -8.74 2.96
C LEU A 35 0.78 -8.36 2.97
N GLY A 36 1.29 -7.95 4.14
CA GLY A 36 2.72 -7.70 4.31
C GLY A 36 3.47 -9.03 4.37
N PHE A 37 4.37 -9.26 3.41
CA PHE A 37 5.09 -10.54 3.27
C PHE A 37 5.97 -10.84 4.49
N GLU A 38 6.74 -9.85 4.95
CA GLU A 38 7.59 -9.98 6.14
C GLU A 38 6.75 -10.24 7.39
N ARG A 39 5.57 -9.61 7.50
CA ARG A 39 4.64 -9.86 8.62
C ARG A 39 4.03 -11.25 8.58
N LEU A 40 3.78 -11.80 7.39
CA LEU A 40 3.39 -13.21 7.25
C LEU A 40 4.50 -14.13 7.74
N ILE A 41 5.76 -13.84 7.37
CA ILE A 41 6.91 -14.62 7.84
C ILE A 41 7.02 -14.56 9.36
N MET A 42 6.96 -13.37 9.97
CA MET A 42 6.96 -13.21 11.44
C MET A 42 5.87 -14.07 12.10
N TYR A 43 4.67 -14.09 11.54
CA TYR A 43 3.56 -14.88 12.08
C TYR A 43 3.84 -16.38 12.03
N VAL A 44 4.40 -16.88 10.93
CA VAL A 44 4.70 -18.31 10.74
C VAL A 44 5.93 -18.75 11.56
N THR A 45 6.92 -17.89 11.71
CA THR A 45 8.18 -18.20 12.42
C THR A 45 8.17 -17.87 13.91
N GLY A 46 7.22 -17.04 14.36
CA GLY A 46 7.18 -16.53 15.74
C GLY A 46 8.23 -15.45 16.05
N ILE A 47 8.95 -14.96 15.04
CA ILE A 47 9.96 -13.91 15.21
C ILE A 47 9.28 -12.58 15.53
N GLY A 48 9.70 -11.94 16.63
CA GLY A 48 9.06 -10.74 17.18
C GLY A 48 9.43 -9.42 16.49
N ASN A 49 10.49 -9.39 15.69
CA ASN A 49 11.00 -8.18 15.04
C ASN A 49 11.05 -8.37 13.52
N ILE A 50 10.51 -7.39 12.79
CA ILE A 50 10.43 -7.42 11.32
C ILE A 50 11.81 -7.43 10.64
N ARG A 51 12.83 -6.87 11.32
CA ARG A 51 14.20 -6.80 10.79
C ARG A 51 14.89 -8.16 10.75
N ASP A 52 14.41 -9.10 11.54
CA ASP A 52 15.00 -10.44 11.67
C ASP A 52 14.37 -11.43 10.66
N VAL A 53 13.39 -10.97 9.86
CA VAL A 53 12.73 -11.76 8.80
C VAL A 53 13.01 -11.23 7.40
N GLU A 54 13.92 -10.27 7.26
CA GLU A 54 14.38 -9.69 6.00
C GLU A 54 15.91 -9.72 5.92
N SER A 55 16.48 -9.97 4.75
CA SER A 55 17.94 -10.14 4.61
C SER A 55 18.71 -8.82 4.75
N PHE A 56 18.13 -7.72 4.29
CA PHE A 56 18.76 -6.39 4.29
C PHE A 56 17.76 -5.36 4.81
N PRO A 57 17.55 -5.28 6.13
CA PRO A 57 16.56 -4.40 6.72
C PRO A 57 16.81 -2.94 6.36
N ARG A 58 15.72 -2.21 6.10
CA ARG A 58 15.76 -0.77 5.80
C ARG A 58 14.98 -0.02 6.86
N THR A 59 15.64 0.91 7.53
CA THR A 59 15.04 1.69 8.62
C THR A 59 15.44 3.15 8.50
N THR A 60 14.69 4.03 9.16
CA THR A 60 15.05 5.45 9.16
C THR A 60 16.47 5.65 9.66
N GLY A 61 17.34 6.20 8.82
CA GLY A 61 18.75 6.42 9.14
C GLY A 61 19.69 5.23 8.91
N SER A 62 19.21 4.10 8.37
CA SER A 62 20.06 2.94 8.03
C SER A 62 19.65 2.31 6.70
N ALA A 63 20.62 2.24 5.78
CA ALA A 63 20.46 1.67 4.45
C ALA A 63 21.72 0.91 3.97
N ASP A 64 22.50 0.39 4.90
CA ASP A 64 23.76 -0.32 4.64
C ASP A 64 23.50 -1.79 4.21
N PHE A 65 24.53 -2.48 3.71
CA PHE A 65 24.43 -3.87 3.21
C PHE A 65 25.18 -4.84 4.10
#